data_AF-A0A9D1YLW6-F1
#
_entry.id   AF-A0A9D1YLW6-F1
#
_cell.length_a   1.000
_cell.length_b   1.000
_cell.length_c   1.000
_cell.angle_alpha   90.00
_cell.angle_beta   90.00
_cell.angle_gamma   90.00
#
_symmetry.space_group_name_H-M   'P 1'
#
loop_
_entity.id
_entity.type
_entity.pdbx_description
1 polymer ?
#
loop_
_entity_poly.entity_id
_entity_poly.type
_entity_poly.pdbx_seq_one_letter_code
_entity_poly.pdbx_strand_id
1 'polypeptide(L)'
;LTNLPGAPSSPAGEGFAWEGVRQMAGPPAGGTFAAGLFEDGTVRLLLADWYEEQWEDPGKAESWTGIRQIACTGSSIAGLHEDGTVQGVTLNGEELRRFEDWTDISAIFSGPDVGAIRKDGTAVIDRPEDNEYGQKNVSGWENLTQLALGERHTVGLCADGTVVAVGSNASGQCDVQDWTDIVFVAAGNECTLGIRADGSLAVAGVVGW
;
A
#
# COMPACT_ATOMS: atom_id res chain seq x y z
N LEU A 1 -25.65 8.78 9.46
CA LEU A 1 -25.06 10.14 9.34
C LEU A 1 -25.18 10.84 10.67
N THR A 2 -24.32 10.45 11.59
CA THR A 2 -24.18 11.12 12.88
C THR A 2 -22.73 11.48 13.03
N ASN A 3 -22.49 12.75 13.31
CA ASN A 3 -21.17 13.32 13.40
C ASN A 3 -20.52 12.86 14.68
N LEU A 4 -19.35 12.21 14.57
CA LEU A 4 -18.42 12.15 15.68
C LEU A 4 -18.06 13.59 16.12
N PRO A 5 -17.85 13.84 17.42
CA PRO A 5 -17.39 15.15 17.87
C PRO A 5 -15.99 15.43 17.31
N GLY A 6 -15.89 16.36 16.36
CA GLY A 6 -14.61 16.85 15.82
C GLY A 6 -14.29 16.44 14.39
N ALA A 7 -14.95 15.43 13.83
CA ALA A 7 -14.85 15.13 12.40
C ALA A 7 -15.72 16.12 11.61
N PRO A 8 -15.27 16.65 10.45
CA PRO A 8 -16.17 17.36 9.56
C PRO A 8 -17.31 16.41 9.19
N SER A 9 -18.50 16.80 9.63
CA SER A 9 -19.75 16.12 9.34
C SER A 9 -19.88 15.88 7.84
N SER A 10 -20.16 14.65 7.41
CA SER A 10 -20.74 14.44 6.07
C SER A 10 -22.18 14.96 6.12
N PRO A 11 -22.51 16.08 5.45
CA PRO A 11 -23.89 16.51 5.37
C PRO A 11 -24.65 15.50 4.49
N ALA A 12 -25.74 14.98 5.02
CA ALA A 12 -26.60 14.05 4.31
C ALA A 12 -27.00 14.56 2.93
N GLY A 13 -26.49 13.91 1.88
CA GLY A 13 -26.92 14.15 0.50
C GLY A 13 -26.22 15.28 -0.25
N GLU A 14 -25.20 15.92 0.32
CA GLU A 14 -24.34 16.85 -0.43
C GLU A 14 -22.94 16.25 -0.54
N GLY A 15 -22.44 16.11 -1.78
CA GLY A 15 -21.08 15.65 -2.00
C GLY A 15 -20.10 16.60 -1.33
N PHE A 16 -19.27 16.10 -0.42
CA PHE A 16 -18.14 16.86 0.12
C PHE A 16 -16.90 16.59 -0.73
N ALA A 17 -15.98 17.55 -0.77
CA ALA A 17 -14.71 17.43 -1.48
C ALA A 17 -13.55 17.78 -0.53
N TRP A 18 -12.45 17.06 -0.68
CA TRP A 18 -11.17 17.48 -0.13
C TRP A 18 -10.39 18.24 -1.20
N GLU A 19 -9.90 19.43 -0.86
CA GLU A 19 -8.99 20.21 -1.69
C GLU A 19 -7.54 20.07 -1.21
N GLY A 20 -6.58 20.11 -2.13
CA GLY A 20 -5.16 19.99 -1.79
C GLY A 20 -4.71 18.57 -1.43
N VAL A 21 -5.45 17.56 -1.89
CA VAL A 21 -5.02 16.15 -1.79
C VAL A 21 -4.02 15.86 -2.88
N ARG A 22 -2.85 15.33 -2.51
CA ARG A 22 -1.81 14.91 -3.46
C ARG A 22 -1.68 13.41 -3.61
N GLN A 23 -2.14 12.63 -2.63
CA GLN A 23 -2.20 11.18 -2.73
C GLN A 23 -3.46 10.65 -2.05
N MET A 24 -4.10 9.67 -2.69
CA MET A 24 -5.16 8.86 -2.11
C MET A 24 -4.65 7.44 -1.88
N ALA A 25 -5.08 6.83 -0.79
CA ALA A 25 -4.90 5.41 -0.54
C ALA A 25 -6.17 4.82 0.10
N GLY A 26 -6.42 3.55 -0.15
CA GLY A 26 -7.52 2.81 0.45
C GLY A 26 -7.21 1.31 0.46
N PRO A 27 -7.94 0.52 1.25
CA PRO A 27 -7.73 -0.93 1.32
C PRO A 27 -8.01 -1.62 -0.04
N PRO A 28 -7.26 -2.67 -0.42
CA PRO A 28 -7.39 -3.33 -1.72
C PRO A 28 -8.74 -4.02 -2.02
N ALA A 29 -9.63 -4.22 -1.04
CA ALA A 29 -10.95 -4.81 -1.27
C ALA A 29 -11.99 -4.34 -0.22
N GLY A 30 -13.07 -3.70 -0.66
CA GLY A 30 -14.24 -3.40 0.18
C GLY A 30 -13.96 -2.49 1.40
N GLY A 31 -12.97 -1.61 1.26
CA GLY A 31 -12.33 -0.92 2.37
C GLY A 31 -13.25 -0.16 3.30
N THR A 32 -12.93 -0.25 4.59
CA THR A 32 -13.54 0.48 5.71
C THR A 32 -13.33 2.00 5.62
N PHE A 33 -12.33 2.45 4.86
CA PHE A 33 -11.94 3.84 4.80
C PHE A 33 -11.23 4.23 3.50
N ALA A 34 -11.14 5.53 3.26
CA ALA A 34 -10.18 6.15 2.34
C ALA A 34 -9.30 7.12 3.12
N ALA A 35 -8.03 7.23 2.74
CA ALA A 35 -7.08 8.16 3.30
C ALA A 35 -6.61 9.16 2.24
N GLY A 36 -6.58 10.44 2.62
CA GLY A 36 -6.04 11.53 1.81
C GLY A 36 -4.79 12.09 2.47
N LEU A 37 -3.69 12.13 1.71
CA LEU A 37 -2.49 12.89 2.07
C LEU A 37 -2.54 14.25 1.39
N PHE A 38 -2.36 15.30 2.17
CA PHE A 38 -2.44 16.69 1.73
C PHE A 38 -1.06 17.26 1.40
N GLU A 39 -1.05 18.38 0.66
CA GLU A 39 0.17 19.12 0.29
C GLU A 39 0.97 19.62 1.51
N ASP A 40 0.30 19.86 2.64
CA ASP A 40 0.95 20.26 3.91
C ASP A 40 1.54 19.07 4.69
N GLY A 41 1.43 17.85 4.16
CA GLY A 41 1.92 16.63 4.78
C GLY A 41 1.05 16.10 5.93
N THR A 42 -0.20 16.59 6.05
CA THR A 42 -1.21 16.03 6.96
C THR A 42 -2.02 14.93 6.28
N VAL A 43 -2.62 14.06 7.10
CA VAL A 43 -3.46 12.95 6.64
C VAL A 43 -4.88 13.16 7.16
N ARG A 44 -5.89 12.83 6.34
CA ARG A 44 -7.29 12.77 6.77
C ARG A 44 -7.92 11.45 6.35
N LEU A 45 -8.87 10.98 7.14
CA LEU A 45 -9.58 9.73 6.88
C LEU A 45 -11.05 9.99 6.55
N LEU A 46 -11.59 9.17 5.65
CA LEU A 46 -13.02 9.04 5.40
C LEU A 46 -13.41 7.62 5.76
N LEU A 47 -14.28 7.44 6.74
CA LEU A 47 -14.70 6.12 7.23
C LEU A 47 -16.08 5.75 6.67
N ALA A 48 -16.33 4.44 6.51
CA ALA A 48 -17.63 3.93 6.11
C ALA A 48 -18.65 3.98 7.27
N ASP A 49 -19.88 4.38 6.97
CA ASP A 49 -20.96 4.62 7.95
C ASP A 49 -21.35 3.41 8.81
N TRP A 50 -21.12 2.18 8.35
CA TRP A 50 -21.45 0.96 9.09
C TRP A 50 -20.39 0.55 10.13
N TYR A 51 -19.39 1.41 10.35
CA TYR A 51 -18.22 1.16 11.22
C TYR A 51 -18.29 1.90 12.58
N GLU A 52 -19.48 2.32 13.04
CA GLU A 52 -19.65 3.16 14.25
C GLU A 52 -19.49 2.43 15.60
N GLU A 53 -19.45 1.10 15.68
CA GLU A 53 -19.63 0.41 16.99
C GLU A 53 -18.41 -0.27 17.64
N GLN A 54 -17.20 -0.27 17.07
CA GLN A 54 -16.12 -1.13 17.62
C GLN A 54 -14.71 -0.55 17.80
N TRP A 55 -14.42 0.72 17.54
CA TRP A 55 -13.02 1.16 17.56
C TRP A 55 -12.80 2.56 18.13
N GLU A 56 -11.79 2.69 19.01
CA GLU A 56 -11.69 3.80 19.97
C GLU A 56 -11.06 5.10 19.46
N ASP A 57 -10.30 5.15 18.35
CA ASP A 57 -9.78 6.45 17.87
C ASP A 57 -9.13 6.43 16.45
N PRO A 58 -9.87 6.76 15.36
CA PRO A 58 -9.27 6.98 14.04
C PRO A 58 -8.38 8.24 13.97
N GLY A 59 -8.43 9.12 14.98
CA GLY A 59 -7.76 10.42 15.01
C GLY A 59 -6.23 10.36 15.14
N LYS A 60 -5.65 9.19 15.44
CA LYS A 60 -4.19 9.03 15.50
C LYS A 60 -3.51 9.34 14.16
N ALA A 61 -4.05 8.83 13.06
CA ALA A 61 -3.50 9.13 11.73
C ALA A 61 -3.70 10.60 11.36
N GLU A 62 -4.79 11.22 11.79
CA GLU A 62 -5.10 12.63 11.51
C GLU A 62 -4.22 13.61 12.31
N SER A 63 -3.56 13.13 13.36
CA SER A 63 -2.55 13.89 14.10
C SER A 63 -1.18 13.92 13.42
N TRP A 64 -0.97 13.10 12.38
CA TRP A 64 0.31 13.01 11.69
C TRP A 64 0.61 14.28 10.88
N THR A 65 1.88 14.65 10.88
CA THR A 65 2.42 15.78 10.11
C THR A 65 3.73 15.39 9.45
N GLY A 66 4.11 16.09 8.38
CA GLY A 66 5.35 15.80 7.66
C GLY A 66 5.37 14.42 6.99
N ILE A 67 4.20 13.89 6.65
CA ILE A 67 4.07 12.67 5.85
C ILE A 67 4.27 13.03 4.38
N ARG A 68 5.05 12.22 3.67
CA ARG A 68 5.29 12.37 2.22
C ARG A 68 4.64 11.34 1.34
N GLN A 69 4.31 10.18 1.90
CA GLN A 69 3.59 9.12 1.21
C GLN A 69 2.76 8.33 2.22
N ILE A 70 1.60 7.85 1.80
CA ILE A 70 0.75 6.94 2.57
C ILE A 70 0.58 5.60 1.86
N ALA A 71 0.42 4.54 2.64
CA ALA A 71 0.02 3.22 2.17
C ALA A 71 -1.05 2.65 3.11
N CYS A 72 -1.96 1.86 2.56
CA CYS A 72 -3.06 1.27 3.33
C CYS A 72 -3.10 -0.25 3.15
N THR A 73 -3.55 -0.92 4.21
CA THR A 73 -3.97 -2.32 4.20
C THR A 73 -5.43 -2.41 4.65
N GLY A 74 -5.98 -3.63 4.76
CA GLY A 74 -7.37 -3.88 5.18
C GLY A 74 -7.88 -2.96 6.29
N SER A 75 -7.10 -2.85 7.37
CA SER A 75 -7.48 -2.10 8.58
C SER A 75 -6.38 -1.16 9.08
N SER A 76 -5.31 -0.93 8.31
CA SER A 76 -4.17 -0.15 8.76
C SER A 76 -3.72 0.88 7.75
N ILE A 77 -3.05 1.91 8.24
CA ILE A 77 -2.40 2.93 7.42
C ILE A 77 -0.96 3.10 7.90
N ALA A 78 -0.06 3.29 6.93
CA ALA A 78 1.33 3.66 7.15
C ALA A 78 1.62 5.02 6.50
N GLY A 79 2.41 5.83 7.18
CA GLY A 79 2.88 7.13 6.73
C GLY A 79 4.41 7.15 6.68
N LEU A 80 4.96 7.50 5.53
CA LEU A 80 6.39 7.66 5.30
C LEU A 80 6.77 9.13 5.48
N HIS A 81 7.81 9.40 6.26
CA HIS A 81 8.39 10.73 6.45
C HIS A 81 9.46 11.06 5.42
N GLU A 82 9.82 12.35 5.34
CA GLU A 82 10.93 12.84 4.51
C GLU A 82 12.30 12.27 4.93
N ASP A 83 12.50 11.98 6.21
CA ASP A 83 13.75 11.39 6.70
C ASP A 83 13.92 9.90 6.32
N GLY A 84 12.83 9.25 5.89
CA GLY A 84 12.79 7.83 5.53
C GLY A 84 12.37 6.91 6.67
N THR A 85 11.84 7.44 7.78
CA THR A 85 11.16 6.65 8.81
C THR A 85 9.70 6.41 8.44
N VAL A 86 9.12 5.32 8.96
CA VAL A 86 7.71 4.97 8.73
C VAL A 86 7.01 4.84 10.07
N GLN A 87 5.84 5.45 10.18
CA GLN A 87 4.92 5.23 11.28
C GLN A 87 3.64 4.57 10.76
N GLY A 88 2.92 3.88 11.63
CA GLY A 88 1.65 3.28 11.24
C GLY A 88 0.73 2.99 12.42
N VAL A 89 -0.54 2.91 12.10
CA VAL A 89 -1.59 2.68 13.08
C VAL A 89 -2.64 1.76 12.46
N THR A 90 -3.17 0.84 13.26
CA THR A 90 -4.38 0.13 12.90
C THR A 90 -5.57 1.00 13.23
N LEU A 91 -6.66 0.89 12.47
CA LEU A 91 -7.88 1.63 12.75
C LEU A 91 -8.56 1.21 14.06
N ASN A 92 -8.09 0.15 14.74
CA ASN A 92 -8.41 -0.12 16.14
C ASN A 92 -7.94 0.96 17.10
N GLY A 93 -6.96 1.77 16.68
CA GLY A 93 -6.13 2.58 17.55
C GLY A 93 -4.90 1.85 18.10
N GLU A 94 -4.58 0.62 17.67
CA GLU A 94 -3.35 -0.05 18.09
C GLU A 94 -2.15 0.50 17.30
N GLU A 95 -1.09 0.87 18.03
CA GLU A 95 0.15 1.32 17.43
C GLU A 95 0.84 0.13 16.76
N LEU A 96 1.11 0.26 15.46
CA LEU A 96 1.92 -0.72 14.76
C LEU A 96 3.38 -0.46 15.09
N ARG A 97 3.89 -1.11 16.14
CA ARG A 97 5.33 -1.23 16.43
C ARG A 97 6.13 -1.97 15.36
N ARG A 98 5.52 -2.25 14.21
CA ARG A 98 6.11 -3.08 13.14
C ARG A 98 7.07 -2.31 12.25
N PHE A 99 7.06 -0.98 12.30
CA PHE A 99 7.91 -0.12 11.48
C PHE A 99 9.11 0.49 12.23
N GLU A 100 9.30 0.17 13.52
CA GLU A 100 10.39 0.74 14.34
C GLU A 100 11.79 0.49 13.74
N ASP A 101 11.96 -0.66 13.06
CA ASP A 101 13.22 -1.05 12.41
C ASP A 101 13.32 -0.57 10.94
N TRP A 102 12.30 0.12 10.43
CA TRP A 102 12.28 0.62 9.05
C TRP A 102 12.91 2.00 9.00
N THR A 103 14.18 2.02 8.59
CA THR A 103 14.93 3.25 8.32
C THR A 103 15.32 3.33 6.86
N ASP A 104 15.62 4.55 6.40
CA ASP A 104 16.03 4.82 5.01
C ASP A 104 15.04 4.32 3.97
N ILE A 105 13.74 4.41 4.26
CA ILE A 105 12.68 4.09 3.31
C ILE A 105 12.55 5.20 2.26
N SER A 106 12.54 4.82 0.98
CA SER A 106 12.35 5.71 -0.17
C SER A 106 10.91 5.67 -0.70
N ALA A 107 10.20 4.55 -0.55
CA ALA A 107 8.79 4.45 -0.93
C ALA A 107 8.07 3.36 -0.12
N ILE A 108 6.77 3.56 0.11
CA ILE A 108 5.86 2.55 0.69
C ILE A 108 4.72 2.20 -0.28
N PHE A 109 4.19 0.99 -0.19
CA PHE A 109 3.22 0.45 -1.14
C PHE A 109 2.07 -0.24 -0.42
N SER A 110 0.85 0.00 -0.90
CA SER A 110 -0.38 -0.61 -0.40
C SER A 110 -0.55 -2.03 -0.93
N GLY A 111 -1.19 -2.87 -0.13
CA GLY A 111 -1.47 -4.27 -0.43
C GLY A 111 -2.22 -4.92 0.74
N PRO A 112 -2.33 -6.26 0.73
CA PRO A 112 -2.72 -7.01 1.93
C PRO A 112 -1.81 -6.68 3.12
N ASP A 113 -0.53 -6.45 2.83
CA ASP A 113 0.49 -5.93 3.74
C ASP A 113 1.00 -4.55 3.26
N VAL A 114 1.81 -3.88 4.09
CA VAL A 114 2.61 -2.73 3.65
C VAL A 114 3.97 -3.24 3.17
N GLY A 115 4.36 -2.86 1.96
CA GLY A 115 5.72 -3.07 1.44
C GLY A 115 6.47 -1.76 1.36
N ALA A 116 7.79 -1.82 1.41
CA ALA A 116 8.64 -0.66 1.24
C ALA A 116 9.91 -0.96 0.46
N ILE A 117 10.41 0.06 -0.22
CA ILE A 117 11.72 0.08 -0.86
C ILE A 117 12.60 1.02 -0.04
N ARG A 118 13.83 0.59 0.25
CA ARG A 118 14.87 1.41 0.88
C ARG A 118 15.56 2.31 -0.13
N LYS A 119 16.26 3.35 0.34
CA LYS A 119 17.08 4.25 -0.48
C LYS A 119 18.20 3.53 -1.23
N ASP A 120 18.63 2.35 -0.76
CA ASP A 120 19.59 1.48 -1.44
C ASP A 120 18.97 0.57 -2.52
N GLY A 121 17.65 0.63 -2.71
CA GLY A 121 16.93 -0.18 -3.70
C GLY A 121 16.53 -1.58 -3.22
N THR A 122 16.73 -1.93 -1.94
CA THR A 122 16.26 -3.21 -1.36
C THR A 122 14.83 -3.11 -0.86
N ALA A 123 14.14 -4.26 -0.74
CA ALA A 123 12.75 -4.31 -0.26
C ALA A 123 12.62 -4.85 1.18
N VAL A 124 11.52 -4.43 1.83
CA VAL A 124 10.94 -5.05 3.02
C VAL A 124 9.43 -5.09 2.92
N ILE A 125 8.82 -6.05 3.60
CA ILE A 125 7.37 -6.19 3.72
C ILE A 125 7.03 -6.37 5.20
N ASP A 126 5.88 -5.84 5.61
CA ASP A 126 5.36 -5.98 6.98
C ASP A 126 5.27 -7.47 7.39
N ARG A 127 5.37 -7.71 8.70
CA ARG A 127 5.85 -8.93 9.38
C ARG A 127 5.52 -10.31 8.76
N PRO A 128 6.40 -11.30 8.96
CA PRO A 128 6.40 -12.60 8.28
C PRO A 128 5.40 -13.64 8.82
N GLU A 129 4.49 -13.28 9.74
CA GLU A 129 3.61 -14.27 10.41
C GLU A 129 2.66 -14.94 9.42
N ASP A 130 2.22 -14.21 8.39
CA ASP A 130 1.57 -14.76 7.21
C ASP A 130 2.53 -14.72 6.02
N ASN A 131 3.18 -15.85 5.75
CA ASN A 131 4.10 -16.05 4.63
C ASN A 131 4.00 -17.48 4.08
N GLU A 132 2.80 -18.05 4.08
CA GLU A 132 2.56 -19.45 3.72
C GLU A 132 3.06 -19.81 2.30
N TYR A 133 3.07 -18.82 1.39
CA TYR A 133 3.50 -19.00 0.01
C TYR A 133 4.91 -18.45 -0.27
N GLY A 134 5.59 -17.87 0.73
CA GLY A 134 6.86 -17.19 0.54
C GLY A 134 6.73 -15.82 -0.13
N GLN A 135 5.53 -15.23 -0.16
CA GLN A 135 5.23 -13.94 -0.78
C GLN A 135 5.97 -12.75 -0.15
N LYS A 136 6.56 -12.94 1.05
CA LYS A 136 7.37 -11.96 1.76
C LYS A 136 8.89 -12.20 1.63
N ASN A 137 9.32 -13.22 0.87
CA ASN A 137 10.73 -13.60 0.71
C ASN A 137 11.48 -12.71 -0.29
N VAL A 138 11.52 -11.41 -0.02
CA VAL A 138 12.14 -10.39 -0.89
C VAL A 138 13.63 -10.14 -0.60
N SER A 139 14.22 -10.96 0.28
CA SER A 139 15.64 -10.88 0.61
C SER A 139 16.50 -11.11 -0.63
N GLY A 140 17.42 -10.19 -0.91
CA GLY A 140 18.29 -10.25 -2.10
C GLY A 140 17.73 -9.55 -3.34
N TRP A 141 16.54 -8.95 -3.25
CA TRP A 141 16.08 -8.02 -4.28
C TRP A 141 16.84 -6.69 -4.16
N GLU A 142 17.25 -6.14 -5.29
CA GLU A 142 18.06 -4.93 -5.39
C GLU A 142 17.58 -4.06 -6.55
N ASN A 143 17.99 -2.78 -6.56
CA ASN A 143 17.67 -1.82 -7.62
C ASN A 143 16.17 -1.66 -7.91
N LEU A 144 15.31 -1.83 -6.90
CA LEU A 144 13.87 -1.72 -7.06
C LEU A 144 13.42 -0.26 -7.15
N THR A 145 12.35 -0.04 -7.91
CA THR A 145 11.67 1.26 -8.05
C THR A 145 10.19 1.19 -7.67
N GLN A 146 9.57 0.01 -7.76
CA GLN A 146 8.18 -0.20 -7.38
C GLN A 146 7.97 -1.62 -6.82
N LEU A 147 7.03 -1.74 -5.87
CA LEU A 147 6.48 -3.00 -5.41
C LEU A 147 4.99 -3.08 -5.73
N ALA A 148 4.52 -4.28 -6.03
CA ALA A 148 3.11 -4.64 -6.05
C ALA A 148 2.88 -5.88 -5.18
N LEU A 149 1.94 -5.77 -4.25
CA LEU A 149 1.67 -6.77 -3.21
C LEU A 149 0.31 -7.40 -3.50
N GLY A 150 0.30 -8.64 -3.97
CA GLY A 150 -0.90 -9.47 -4.12
C GLY A 150 -1.14 -10.35 -2.90
N GLU A 151 -2.31 -10.99 -2.83
CA GLU A 151 -2.71 -11.85 -1.69
C GLU A 151 -1.69 -12.98 -1.41
N ARG A 152 -1.11 -13.56 -2.46
CA ARG A 152 -0.24 -14.74 -2.37
C ARG A 152 1.08 -14.59 -3.09
N HIS A 153 1.39 -13.41 -3.62
CA HIS A 153 2.65 -13.15 -4.32
C HIS A 153 3.00 -11.67 -4.27
N THR A 154 4.29 -11.37 -4.38
CA THR A 154 4.84 -10.02 -4.47
C THR A 154 5.62 -9.90 -5.77
N VAL A 155 5.52 -8.73 -6.39
CA VAL A 155 6.23 -8.36 -7.61
C VAL A 155 7.06 -7.10 -7.35
N GLY A 156 8.30 -7.10 -7.80
CA GLY A 156 9.21 -5.95 -7.75
C GLY A 156 9.61 -5.52 -9.16
N LEU A 157 9.52 -4.22 -9.43
CA LEU A 157 10.03 -3.60 -10.66
C LEU A 157 11.43 -3.04 -10.41
N CYS A 158 12.41 -3.50 -11.20
CA CYS A 158 13.77 -3.01 -11.18
C CYS A 158 13.93 -1.72 -12.00
N ALA A 159 14.93 -0.90 -11.66
CA ALA A 159 15.22 0.36 -12.32
C ALA A 159 15.62 0.21 -13.80
N ASP A 160 16.05 -0.99 -14.21
CA ASP A 160 16.40 -1.32 -15.59
C ASP A 160 15.20 -1.82 -16.42
N GLY A 161 14.00 -1.83 -15.85
CA GLY A 161 12.77 -2.27 -16.51
C GLY A 161 12.55 -3.79 -16.50
N THR A 162 13.36 -4.55 -15.77
CA THR A 162 13.11 -5.98 -15.48
C THR A 162 12.23 -6.17 -14.26
N VAL A 163 11.67 -7.38 -14.08
CA VAL A 163 10.73 -7.68 -13.00
C VAL A 163 11.13 -8.95 -12.26
N VAL A 164 10.98 -8.92 -10.94
CA VAL A 164 11.15 -10.07 -10.04
C VAL A 164 9.83 -10.39 -9.34
N ALA A 165 9.59 -11.66 -9.03
CA ALA A 165 8.40 -12.08 -8.30
C ALA A 165 8.70 -13.25 -7.36
N VAL A 166 8.01 -13.29 -6.21
CA VAL A 166 8.06 -14.39 -5.22
C VAL A 166 6.66 -14.67 -4.69
N GLY A 167 6.43 -15.89 -4.22
CA GLY A 167 5.15 -16.32 -3.67
C GLY A 167 4.58 -17.52 -4.42
N SER A 168 3.26 -17.66 -4.32
CA SER A 168 2.49 -18.66 -5.04
C SER A 168 2.64 -18.46 -6.55
N ASN A 169 2.94 -19.55 -7.25
CA ASN A 169 3.01 -19.59 -8.70
C ASN A 169 2.10 -20.68 -9.31
N ALA A 170 1.05 -21.09 -8.59
CA ALA A 170 0.17 -22.18 -9.03
C ALA A 170 -0.57 -21.87 -10.36
N SER A 171 -0.77 -20.59 -10.65
CA SER A 171 -1.43 -20.09 -11.86
C SER A 171 -0.44 -19.50 -12.87
N GLY A 172 0.87 -19.48 -12.57
CA GLY A 172 1.90 -18.81 -13.39
C GLY A 172 2.03 -17.30 -13.11
N GLN A 173 1.49 -16.79 -12.00
CA GLN A 173 1.50 -15.36 -11.68
C GLN A 173 2.91 -14.76 -11.43
N CYS A 174 3.91 -15.60 -11.16
CA CYS A 174 5.31 -15.21 -10.97
C CYS A 174 6.18 -15.46 -12.22
N ASP A 175 5.61 -15.90 -13.35
CA ASP A 175 6.34 -16.18 -14.60
C ASP A 175 6.69 -14.87 -15.36
N VAL A 176 7.49 -14.01 -14.71
CA VAL A 176 7.85 -12.66 -15.16
C VAL A 176 9.31 -12.54 -15.62
N GLN A 177 10.08 -13.63 -15.59
CA GLN A 177 11.53 -13.64 -15.85
C GLN A 177 11.94 -13.09 -17.22
N ASP A 178 11.05 -13.17 -18.22
CA ASP A 178 11.31 -12.71 -19.59
C ASP A 178 10.80 -11.28 -19.84
N TRP A 179 10.28 -10.60 -18.81
CA TRP A 179 9.74 -9.26 -18.94
C TRP A 179 10.86 -8.22 -18.95
N THR A 180 10.74 -7.29 -19.89
CA THR A 180 11.69 -6.20 -20.14
C THR A 180 10.93 -4.95 -20.53
N ASP A 181 11.59 -3.79 -20.41
CA ASP A 181 11.03 -2.46 -20.69
C ASP A 181 9.75 -2.16 -19.88
N ILE A 182 9.59 -2.76 -18.70
CA ILE A 182 8.44 -2.53 -17.83
C ILE A 182 8.62 -1.19 -17.11
N VAL A 183 7.53 -0.42 -17.03
CA VAL A 183 7.49 0.90 -16.36
C VAL A 183 6.50 0.94 -15.21
N PHE A 184 5.65 -0.08 -15.07
CA PHE A 184 4.70 -0.19 -13.98
C PHE A 184 4.29 -1.65 -13.77
N VAL A 185 4.10 -2.06 -12.52
CA VAL A 185 3.60 -3.38 -12.12
C VAL A 185 2.40 -3.29 -11.19
N ALA A 186 1.50 -4.27 -11.30
CA ALA A 186 0.40 -4.51 -10.38
C ALA A 186 0.24 -6.02 -10.14
N ALA A 187 -0.20 -6.39 -8.94
CA ALA A 187 -0.42 -7.76 -8.52
C ALA A 187 -1.86 -7.93 -8.03
N GLY A 188 -2.55 -8.95 -8.55
CA GLY A 188 -3.88 -9.36 -8.11
C GLY A 188 -3.83 -10.63 -7.27
N ASN A 189 -4.94 -11.38 -7.22
CA ASN A 189 -4.98 -12.65 -6.48
C ASN A 189 -4.14 -13.73 -7.17
N GLU A 190 -4.36 -13.90 -8.48
CA GLU A 190 -3.74 -14.96 -9.29
C GLU A 190 -3.14 -14.44 -10.59
N CYS A 191 -2.91 -13.12 -10.69
CA CYS A 191 -2.28 -12.51 -11.85
C CYS A 191 -1.29 -11.40 -11.47
N THR A 192 -0.30 -11.23 -12.33
CA THR A 192 0.61 -10.08 -12.38
C THR A 192 0.38 -9.35 -13.69
N LEU A 193 0.31 -8.02 -13.62
CA LEU A 193 0.19 -7.13 -14.76
C LEU A 193 1.41 -6.23 -14.82
N GLY A 194 1.95 -6.01 -16.02
CA GLY A 194 3.03 -5.07 -16.27
C GLY A 194 2.75 -4.20 -17.48
N ILE A 195 2.98 -2.89 -17.37
CA ILE A 195 2.92 -1.98 -18.52
C ILE A 195 4.33 -1.80 -19.04
N ARG A 196 4.53 -2.03 -20.34
CA ARG A 196 5.80 -1.72 -21.03
C ARG A 196 5.88 -0.24 -21.39
N ALA A 197 7.10 0.24 -21.60
CA ALA A 197 7.38 1.63 -22.00
C ALA A 197 6.69 2.02 -23.32
N ASP A 198 6.40 1.06 -24.20
CA ASP A 198 5.65 1.26 -25.44
C ASP A 198 4.13 1.30 -25.25
N GLY A 199 3.64 1.17 -24.01
CA GLY A 199 2.23 1.15 -23.64
C GLY A 199 1.55 -0.21 -23.77
N SER A 200 2.25 -1.26 -24.18
CA SER A 200 1.69 -2.62 -24.23
C SER A 200 1.61 -3.27 -22.86
N LEU A 201 0.68 -4.22 -22.70
CA LEU A 201 0.46 -4.97 -21.46
C LEU A 201 1.18 -6.32 -21.50
N ALA A 202 1.87 -6.66 -20.42
CA ALA A 202 2.35 -7.99 -20.09
C ALA A 202 1.45 -8.59 -19.00
N VAL A 203 1.12 -9.88 -19.11
CA VAL A 203 0.29 -10.56 -18.14
C VAL A 203 0.87 -11.94 -17.83
N ALA A 204 0.97 -12.24 -16.54
CA ALA A 204 1.34 -13.55 -16.02
C ALA A 204 0.23 -14.00 -15.07
N GLY A 205 -0.06 -15.30 -15.01
CA GLY A 205 -1.17 -15.81 -14.22
C GLY A 205 -2.51 -15.88 -14.96
N VAL A 206 -3.59 -16.06 -14.20
CA VAL A 206 -4.95 -16.17 -14.71
C VAL A 206 -5.69 -14.85 -14.56
N VAL A 207 -6.18 -14.32 -15.67
CA VAL A 207 -7.09 -13.17 -15.73
C VAL A 207 -8.48 -13.71 -16.08
N GLY A 208 -9.30 -13.97 -15.06
CA GLY A 208 -10.64 -14.55 -15.22
C GLY A 208 -11.47 -14.44 -13.94
N TRP A 209 -12.80 -14.43 -14.10
CA TRP A 209 -13.81 -14.24 -13.05
C TRP A 209 -14.14 -15.52 -12.30
#